data_AF-A0A8J7HNJ1-F1
#
_entry.id   AF-A0A8J7HNJ1-F1
#
_cell.length_a   1.000
_cell.length_b   1.000
_cell.length_c   1.000
_cell.angle_alpha   90.00
_cell.angle_beta   90.00
_cell.angle_gamma   90.00
#
_symmetry.space_group_name_H-M   'P 1'
#
loop_
_entity.id
_entity.type
_entity.pdbx_description
1 polymer ?
#
loop_
_entity_poly.entity_id
_entity_poly.type
_entity_poly.pdbx_seq_one_letter_code
_entity_poly.pdbx_strand_id
1 'polypeptide(L)'
;MMAQEKNFLDNQDFDAANIKPSEQKPLPKREPIKHVLIGSPKTVTSTIHFLQMIGYANVGDWSPLQLTGNPDEVMSILIRQILVA
;
A
#
# COMPACT_ATOMS: atom_id res chain seq x y z
N MET A 1 14.18 -58.93 -10.56
CA MET A 1 15.18 -57.91 -10.94
C MET A 1 15.01 -56.75 -9.97
N MET A 2 16.11 -56.37 -9.32
CA MET A 2 16.20 -55.42 -8.20
C MET A 2 16.03 -53.97 -8.67
N ALA A 3 15.39 -53.13 -7.85
CA ALA A 3 15.84 -51.76 -7.54
C ALA A 3 15.07 -51.23 -6.31
N GLN A 4 15.82 -50.90 -5.25
CA GLN A 4 15.40 -50.20 -4.04
C GLN A 4 15.13 -48.72 -4.33
N GLU A 5 14.38 -48.01 -3.46
CA GLU A 5 15.01 -46.92 -2.70
C GLU A 5 14.19 -46.46 -1.47
N LYS A 6 14.82 -46.71 -0.31
CA LYS A 6 14.90 -45.84 0.88
C LYS A 6 13.64 -45.64 1.73
N ASN A 7 13.53 -46.56 2.70
CA ASN A 7 13.20 -46.22 4.07
C ASN A 7 14.06 -45.03 4.55
N PHE A 8 13.41 -43.94 4.97
CA PHE A 8 13.98 -43.01 5.94
C PHE A 8 12.84 -42.50 6.81
N LEU A 9 12.47 -43.31 7.81
CA LEU A 9 11.90 -42.76 9.03
C LEU A 9 13.07 -42.11 9.77
N ASP A 10 13.05 -40.78 9.91
CA ASP A 10 13.82 -40.14 10.97
C ASP A 10 12.83 -39.38 11.84
N ASN A 11 12.72 -39.88 13.06
CA ASN A 11 11.88 -39.35 14.11
C ASN A 11 12.47 -38.01 14.54
N GLN A 12 11.82 -36.90 14.18
CA GLN A 12 12.02 -35.66 14.92
C GLN A 12 11.00 -35.60 16.04
N ASP A 13 11.49 -35.91 17.25
CA ASP A 13 10.87 -35.49 18.50
C ASP A 13 10.64 -33.97 18.42
N PHE A 14 9.38 -33.58 18.33
CA PHE A 14 8.99 -32.20 18.55
C PHE A 14 9.00 -31.98 20.07
N ASP A 15 10.18 -31.71 20.63
CA ASP A 15 10.30 -31.11 21.96
C ASP A 15 9.61 -29.74 21.92
N ALA A 16 8.33 -29.74 22.30
CA ALA A 16 7.42 -28.60 22.31
C ALA A 16 7.72 -27.57 23.41
N ALA A 17 9.01 -27.32 23.71
CA ALA A 17 9.42 -26.52 24.86
C ALA A 17 10.67 -25.66 24.61
N ASN A 18 10.86 -25.08 23.42
CA ASN A 18 11.77 -23.94 23.29
C ASN A 18 11.50 -23.05 22.05
N ILE A 19 10.26 -22.61 21.86
CA ILE A 19 10.02 -21.47 20.96
C ILE A 19 10.25 -20.21 21.78
N LYS A 20 11.48 -19.67 21.76
CA LYS A 20 11.73 -18.30 22.23
C LYS A 20 10.86 -17.36 21.39
N PRO A 21 10.00 -16.52 21.98
CA PRO A 21 9.26 -15.52 21.22
C PRO A 21 10.28 -14.63 20.50
N SER A 22 10.23 -14.64 19.16
CA SER A 22 10.89 -13.61 18.37
C SER A 22 10.39 -12.26 18.87
N GLU A 23 11.29 -11.39 19.34
CA GLU A 23 10.98 -10.00 19.66
C GLU A 23 10.51 -9.32 18.37
N GLN A 24 9.21 -9.34 18.13
CA GLN A 24 8.59 -8.68 16.99
C GLN A 24 8.76 -7.17 17.17
N LYS A 25 9.73 -6.60 16.47
CA LYS A 25 9.89 -5.14 16.39
C LYS A 25 8.56 -4.55 15.87
N PRO A 26 7.97 -3.54 16.54
CA PRO A 26 6.70 -2.96 16.11
C PRO A 26 6.80 -2.55 14.64
N LEU A 27 5.83 -3.00 13.84
CA LEU A 27 5.73 -2.54 12.45
C LEU A 27 5.52 -1.02 12.47
N PRO A 28 6.22 -0.28 11.60
CA PRO A 28 6.07 1.17 11.54
C PRO A 28 4.60 1.55 11.26
N LYS A 29 4.01 2.41 12.10
CA LYS A 29 2.59 2.76 12.02
C LYS A 29 2.33 3.60 10.78
N ARG A 30 1.38 3.16 9.95
CA ARG A 30 0.89 3.95 8.82
C ARG A 30 -0.47 4.54 9.12
N GLU A 31 -0.69 5.77 8.70
CA GLU A 31 -1.95 6.48 8.84
C GLU A 31 -2.48 6.95 7.49
N PRO A 32 -3.80 6.83 7.24
CA PRO A 32 -4.42 7.33 6.02
C PRO A 32 -4.48 8.86 6.03
N ILE A 33 -4.11 9.48 4.91
CA ILE A 33 -4.36 10.90 4.64
C ILE A 33 -5.14 11.06 3.34
N LYS A 34 -6.03 12.06 3.29
CA LYS A 34 -6.71 12.48 2.07
C LYS A 34 -6.07 13.77 1.54
N HIS A 35 -5.66 13.75 0.28
CA HIS A 35 -5.33 14.95 -0.48
C HIS A 35 -6.55 15.34 -1.28
N VAL A 36 -6.98 16.59 -1.17
CA VAL A 36 -8.11 17.12 -1.92
C VAL A 36 -7.60 18.26 -2.77
N LEU A 37 -7.69 18.10 -4.09
CA LEU A 37 -7.43 19.17 -5.05
C LEU A 37 -8.77 19.77 -5.44
N ILE A 38 -8.89 21.10 -5.36
CA ILE A 38 -10.08 21.86 -5.76
C ILE A 38 -9.62 23.01 -6.65
N GLY A 39 -10.31 23.23 -7.77
CA GLY A 39 -10.05 24.35 -8.67
C GLY A 39 -10.57 24.08 -10.07
N SER A 40 -10.09 24.82 -11.06
CA SER A 40 -10.52 24.61 -12.44
C SER A 40 -10.17 23.19 -12.94
N PRO A 41 -10.94 22.61 -13.88
CA PRO A 41 -10.63 21.30 -14.47
C PRO A 41 -9.19 21.21 -14.99
N LYS A 42 -8.70 22.29 -15.61
CA LYS A 42 -7.34 22.37 -16.14
C LYS A 42 -6.30 22.36 -15.01
N THR A 43 -6.52 23.14 -13.95
CA THR A 43 -5.60 23.25 -12.82
C THR A 43 -5.49 21.92 -12.08
N VAL A 44 -6.63 21.27 -11.77
CA VAL A 44 -6.65 19.98 -11.07
C VAL A 44 -5.94 18.91 -11.90
N THR A 45 -6.28 18.79 -13.20
CA THR A 45 -5.66 17.80 -14.10
C THR A 45 -4.15 18.02 -14.25
N SER A 46 -3.72 19.27 -14.44
CA SER A 46 -2.29 19.61 -14.57
C SER A 46 -1.50 19.30 -13.28
N THR A 47 -2.13 19.53 -12.12
CA THR A 47 -1.53 19.23 -10.82
C THR A 47 -1.38 17.73 -10.61
N ILE A 48 -2.38 16.92 -10.99
CA ILE A 48 -2.31 15.46 -10.93
C ILE A 48 -1.15 14.93 -11.80
N HIS A 49 -1.02 15.41 -13.04
CA HIS A 49 0.10 15.02 -13.90
C HIS A 49 1.47 15.46 -13.37
N PHE A 50 1.56 16.65 -12.78
CA PHE A 50 2.78 17.10 -12.13
C PHE A 50 3.16 16.20 -10.95
N LEU A 51 2.19 15.85 -10.09
CA LEU A 51 2.38 14.94 -8.96
C LEU A 51 2.78 13.53 -9.42
N GLN A 52 2.28 13.06 -10.57
CA GLN A 52 2.77 11.83 -11.19
C GLN A 52 4.22 11.95 -11.64
N MET A 53 4.56 13.03 -12.33
CA MET A 53 5.91 13.25 -12.87
C MET A 53 6.98 13.24 -11.77
N ILE A 54 6.68 13.81 -10.61
CA ILE A 54 7.60 13.81 -9.46
C ILE A 54 7.53 12.51 -8.62
N GLY A 55 6.78 11.50 -9.07
CA GLY A 55 6.66 10.21 -8.40
C GLY A 55 5.81 10.23 -7.13
N TYR A 56 5.00 11.28 -6.93
CA TYR A 56 4.16 11.37 -5.74
C TYR A 56 3.02 10.35 -5.79
N ALA A 57 2.20 10.34 -6.83
CA ALA A 57 1.09 9.40 -7.03
C ALA A 57 0.76 9.25 -8.52
N ASN A 58 0.26 8.08 -8.94
CA ASN A 58 -0.17 7.87 -10.31
C ASN A 58 -1.50 8.57 -10.58
N VAL A 59 -1.78 8.93 -11.84
CA VAL A 59 -3.08 9.52 -12.23
C VAL A 59 -4.25 8.63 -11.81
N GLY A 60 -4.11 7.30 -11.95
CA GLY A 60 -5.16 6.33 -11.58
C GLY A 60 -5.41 6.20 -10.08
N ASP A 61 -4.54 6.75 -9.21
CA ASP A 61 -4.73 6.72 -7.76
C ASP A 61 -5.72 7.79 -7.29
N TRP A 62 -6.02 8.78 -8.15
CA TRP A 62 -6.96 9.87 -7.88
C TRP A 62 -8.39 9.47 -8.24
N SER A 63 -9.36 10.00 -7.51
CA SER A 63 -10.76 9.89 -7.91
C SER A 63 -11.00 10.59 -9.26
N PRO A 64 -12.02 10.17 -10.04
CA PRO A 64 -12.52 10.97 -11.14
C PRO A 64 -12.82 12.41 -10.70
N LEU A 65 -12.72 13.36 -11.62
CA LEU A 65 -13.13 14.74 -11.38
C LEU A 65 -14.61 14.77 -11.02
N GLN A 66 -14.93 15.43 -9.92
CA GLN A 66 -16.29 15.64 -9.44
C GLN A 66 -16.60 17.12 -9.47
N LEU A 67 -17.80 17.47 -9.95
CA LEU A 67 -18.30 18.85 -9.85
C LEU A 67 -18.40 19.24 -8.38
N THR A 68 -18.11 20.49 -8.10
CA THR A 68 -18.40 21.11 -6.81
C THR A 68 -19.74 21.85 -6.86
N GLY A 69 -20.07 22.58 -5.81
CA GLY A 69 -21.20 23.51 -5.82
C GLY A 69 -20.94 24.80 -6.62
N ASN A 70 -19.70 25.04 -7.03
CA ASN A 70 -19.29 26.25 -7.75
C ASN A 70 -19.16 25.98 -9.26
N PRO A 71 -19.62 26.90 -10.12
CA PRO A 71 -19.35 26.84 -11.56
C PRO A 71 -17.85 26.80 -11.84
N ASP A 72 -17.45 26.05 -12.86
CA ASP A 72 -16.06 25.92 -13.32
C ASP A 72 -15.06 25.38 -12.29
N GLU A 73 -15.55 24.81 -11.19
CA GLU A 73 -14.73 24.22 -10.13
C GLU A 73 -15.02 22.72 -9.99
N VAL A 74 -13.95 21.93 -10.03
CA VAL A 74 -13.98 20.49 -9.81
C VAL A 74 -13.07 20.13 -8.65
N MET A 75 -13.30 18.94 -8.11
CA MET A 75 -12.42 18.33 -7.12
C MET A 75 -11.97 16.93 -7.53
N SER A 76 -10.82 16.53 -6.99
CA SER A 76 -10.33 15.14 -7.04
C SER A 76 -9.63 14.78 -5.74
N ILE A 77 -9.79 13.54 -5.30
CA ILE A 77 -9.35 13.05 -4.00
C ILE A 77 -8.36 11.90 -4.19
N LEU A 78 -7.23 11.97 -3.48
CA LEU A 78 -6.25 10.89 -3.35
C LEU A 78 -6.17 10.44 -1.88
N ILE A 79 -6.19 9.13 -1.63
CA ILE A 79 -6.03 8.55 -0.30
C ILE A 79 -4.71 7.78 -0.25
N ARG A 80 -3.84 8.09 0.72
CA ARG A 80 -2.52 7.42 0.90
C ARG A 80 -2.29 6.96 2.32
N GLN A 81 -1.54 5.87 2.49
CA GLN A 81 -1.02 5.40 3.77
C GLN A 81 0.39 5.95 4.00
N ILE A 82 0.52 6.94 4.89
CA ILE A 82 1.77 7.61 5.20
C ILE A 82 2.39 7.00 6.44
N LEU A 83 3.70 6.81 6.41
CA LEU A 83 4.44 6.38 7.58
C LEU A 83 4.53 7.52 8.60
N VAL A 84 4.10 7.27 9.83
CA VAL A 84 4.23 8.22 10.94
C VAL A 84 5.45 7.81 11.77
N ALA A 85 6.38 8.74 11.94
CA ALA A 85 7.63 8.56 12.69
C ALA A 85 7.43 8.81 14.19
#